data_AF-A0AAW5WAV6-F1
#
_entry.id   AF-A0AAW5WAV6-F1
#
_cell.length_a   1.000
_cell.length_b   1.000
_cell.length_c   1.000
_cell.angle_alpha   90.00
_cell.angle_beta   90.00
_cell.angle_gamma   90.00
#
_symmetry.space_group_name_H-M   'P 1'
#
loop_
_entity.id
_entity.type
_entity.pdbx_description
1 polymer ?
#
loop_
_entity_poly.entity_id
_entity_poly.type
_entity_poly.pdbx_seq_one_letter_code
_entity_poly.pdbx_strand_id
1 'polypeptide(L)'
;MLHPNQEQLSMMTVISGACRYVFNKALEIAVQNHIAGEKYVPYNKTAPLLVQWKSQESLSWLKLAPSQSLQQSLKDLDRAFHGYISRKSGFPKFRKKGTDESFRFPQQRVKVDEVNKKVYLPKIGWVRYRKSRDVIGEIKNITISQTANKWYVSFQTQIEIPDPVHTSSLTAKVTLSDEGTILLSDGKKYALPETYSRHFNQLNKLIRQKNRKIKNSQSWLAMHHSIILKKAKLRNILMDFLHKTSTLICNNHAKISVDTEKGNSARKTSPLPVNFKPYEFLRQLKYKQSWNGGSVCVEQT
;
A
#
# COMPACT_ATOMS: atom_id res chain seq x y z
N MET A 1 -1.86 3.75 13.65
CA MET A 1 -0.83 4.81 13.59
C MET A 1 0.07 4.65 14.78
N LEU A 2 1.39 4.73 14.62
CA LEU A 2 2.38 4.64 15.70
C LEU A 2 2.62 6.02 16.34
N HIS A 3 3.00 6.02 17.62
CA HIS A 3 3.47 7.18 18.38
C HIS A 3 4.91 6.94 18.87
N PRO A 4 5.88 6.92 17.94
CA PRO A 4 7.29 6.75 18.28
C PRO A 4 7.89 8.01 18.89
N ASN A 5 8.90 7.85 19.74
CA ASN A 5 9.79 8.94 20.14
C ASN A 5 10.83 9.24 19.03
N GLN A 6 11.70 10.24 19.24
CA GLN A 6 12.66 10.68 18.22
C GLN A 6 13.70 9.60 17.86
N GLU A 7 14.17 8.83 18.85
CA GLU A 7 15.11 7.73 18.63
C GLU A 7 14.47 6.61 17.80
N GLN A 8 13.22 6.24 18.13
CA GLN A 8 12.45 5.24 17.41
C GLN A 8 12.17 5.70 15.98
N LEU A 9 11.85 6.98 15.74
CA LEU A 9 11.69 7.55 14.39
C LEU A 9 12.96 7.44 13.55
N SER A 10 14.11 7.80 14.14
CA SER A 10 15.42 7.67 13.51
C SER A 10 15.69 6.21 13.15
N MET A 11 15.43 5.29 14.08
CA MET A 11 15.66 3.87 13.86
C MET A 11 14.74 3.27 12.78
N MET A 12 13.45 3.63 12.78
CA MET A 12 12.51 3.22 11.72
C MET A 12 12.97 3.68 10.34
N THR A 13 13.50 4.91 10.25
CA THR A 13 14.03 5.48 9.01
C THR A 13 15.30 4.77 8.55
N VAL A 14 16.20 4.41 9.48
CA VAL A 14 17.39 3.59 9.18
C VAL A 14 16.99 2.22 8.66
N ILE A 15 16.03 1.55 9.32
CA ILE A 15 15.58 0.22 8.94
C ILE A 15 14.91 0.23 7.56
N SER A 16 14.01 1.18 7.29
CA SER A 16 13.36 1.27 5.98
C SER A 16 14.38 1.61 4.88
N GLY A 17 15.35 2.48 5.18
CA GLY A 17 16.46 2.80 4.28
C GLY A 17 17.34 1.59 3.95
N ALA A 18 17.68 0.77 4.94
CA ALA A 18 18.43 -0.47 4.74
C ALA A 18 17.63 -1.49 3.91
N CYS A 19 16.33 -1.64 4.20
CA CYS A 19 15.42 -2.49 3.45
C CYS A 19 15.32 -2.07 1.98
N ARG A 20 15.24 -0.75 1.72
CA ARG A 20 15.24 -0.16 0.38
C ARG A 20 16.55 -0.42 -0.35
N TYR A 21 17.68 -0.21 0.31
CA TYR A 21 19.00 -0.43 -0.26
C TYR A 21 19.19 -1.90 -0.68
N VAL A 22 18.89 -2.84 0.22
CA VAL A 22 18.99 -4.29 -0.06
C VAL A 22 18.10 -4.69 -1.23
N PHE A 23 16.86 -4.20 -1.29
CA PHE A 23 15.97 -4.45 -2.42
C PHE A 23 16.56 -3.92 -3.73
N ASN A 24 17.03 -2.67 -3.76
CA ASN A 24 17.57 -2.05 -4.96
C ASN A 24 18.86 -2.71 -5.43
N LYS A 25 19.76 -3.07 -4.50
CA LYS A 25 21.01 -3.77 -4.83
C LYS A 25 20.77 -5.16 -5.42
N ALA A 26 19.80 -5.90 -4.88
CA ALA A 26 19.39 -7.17 -5.46
C ALA A 26 18.68 -7.01 -6.82
N LEU A 27 17.88 -5.94 -6.99
CA LEU A 27 17.25 -5.63 -8.27
C LEU A 27 18.29 -5.24 -9.33
N GLU A 28 19.35 -4.52 -8.97
CA GLU A 28 20.45 -4.16 -9.87
C GLU A 28 21.13 -5.41 -10.44
N ILE A 29 21.44 -6.40 -9.60
CA ILE A 29 21.98 -7.69 -10.04
C ILE A 29 20.99 -8.38 -10.99
N ALA A 30 19.71 -8.41 -10.64
CA ALA A 30 18.70 -9.02 -11.50
C ALA A 30 18.53 -8.32 -12.85
N VAL A 31 18.69 -6.99 -12.89
CA VAL A 31 18.70 -6.19 -14.13
C VAL A 31 19.94 -6.51 -14.97
N GLN A 32 21.12 -6.59 -14.36
CA GLN A 32 22.36 -6.97 -15.06
C GLN A 32 22.25 -8.36 -15.68
N ASN A 33 21.75 -9.34 -14.92
CA ASN A 33 21.48 -10.68 -15.43
C ASN A 33 20.48 -10.67 -16.59
N HIS A 34 19.40 -9.90 -16.47
CA HIS A 34 18.41 -9.78 -17.53
C HIS A 34 18.99 -9.19 -18.83
N ILE A 35 19.85 -8.17 -18.72
CA ILE A 35 20.57 -7.58 -19.86
C ILE A 35 21.53 -8.59 -20.50
N ALA A 36 22.19 -9.41 -19.68
CA ALA A 36 23.08 -10.47 -20.13
C ALA A 36 22.35 -11.71 -20.73
N GLY A 37 21.01 -11.71 -20.76
CA GLY A 37 20.22 -12.85 -21.23
C GLY A 37 20.13 -14.00 -20.22
N GLU A 38 20.57 -13.79 -18.98
CA GLU A 38 20.51 -14.79 -17.92
C GLU A 38 19.15 -14.84 -17.22
N LYS A 39 18.91 -15.94 -16.51
CA LYS A 39 17.69 -16.13 -15.71
C LYS A 39 17.69 -15.27 -14.45
N TYR A 40 16.49 -14.99 -13.98
CA TYR A 40 16.25 -14.34 -12.69
C TYR A 40 16.92 -15.08 -11.52
N VAL A 41 17.47 -14.32 -10.57
CA VAL A 41 18.16 -14.83 -9.38
C VAL A 41 17.18 -14.91 -8.20
N PRO A 42 16.73 -16.12 -7.80
CA PRO A 42 15.72 -16.29 -6.75
C PRO A 42 16.24 -15.92 -5.36
N TYR A 43 15.33 -15.80 -4.40
CA TYR A 43 15.64 -15.51 -2.99
C TYR A 43 16.78 -16.39 -2.43
N ASN A 44 16.76 -17.70 -2.70
CA ASN A 44 17.76 -18.63 -2.17
C ASN A 44 19.20 -18.30 -2.60
N LYS A 45 19.38 -17.66 -3.77
CA LYS A 45 20.68 -17.22 -4.26
C LYS A 45 21.04 -15.80 -3.81
N THR A 46 20.06 -14.93 -3.56
CA THR A 46 20.31 -13.56 -3.07
C THR A 46 20.49 -13.49 -1.54
N ALA A 47 19.96 -14.45 -0.78
CA ALA A 47 20.09 -14.47 0.68
C ALA A 47 21.56 -14.62 1.17
N PRO A 48 22.43 -15.44 0.57
CA PRO A 48 23.85 -15.48 0.92
C PRO A 48 24.58 -14.15 0.62
N LEU A 49 24.21 -13.45 -0.45
CA LEU A 49 24.79 -12.14 -0.79
C LEU A 49 24.52 -11.11 0.30
N LEU A 50 23.36 -11.17 0.98
CA LEU A 50 23.07 -10.30 2.11
C LEU A 50 24.05 -10.50 3.27
N VAL A 51 24.51 -11.73 3.49
CA VAL A 51 25.54 -12.01 4.52
C VAL A 51 26.85 -11.34 4.12
N GLN A 52 27.27 -11.50 2.87
CA GLN A 52 28.47 -10.85 2.34
C GLN A 52 28.37 -9.32 2.44
N TRP A 53 27.25 -8.72 2.02
CA TRP A 53 27.05 -7.27 2.12
C TRP A 53 27.11 -6.77 3.55
N LYS A 54 26.58 -7.53 4.52
CA LYS A 54 26.70 -7.14 5.93
C LYS A 54 28.14 -7.25 6.45
N SER A 55 28.97 -8.11 5.89
CA SER A 55 30.37 -8.27 6.29
C SER A 55 31.29 -7.23 5.67
N GLN A 56 30.91 -6.64 4.53
CA GLN A 56 31.64 -5.53 3.91
C GLN A 56 31.65 -4.29 4.83
N GLU A 57 32.83 -3.71 5.05
CA GLU A 57 33.00 -2.56 5.95
C GLU A 57 32.15 -1.36 5.55
N SER A 58 32.13 -1.04 4.25
CA SER A 58 31.32 0.05 3.67
C SER A 58 29.82 -0.12 3.84
N LEU A 59 29.35 -1.35 4.13
CA LEU A 59 27.93 -1.70 4.28
C LEU A 59 27.62 -2.27 5.67
N SER A 60 28.55 -2.12 6.61
CA SER A 60 28.41 -2.54 8.01
C SER A 60 27.17 -1.94 8.67
N TRP A 61 26.73 -0.75 8.25
CA TRP A 61 25.51 -0.09 8.70
C TRP A 61 24.23 -0.91 8.44
N LEU A 62 24.23 -1.88 7.51
CA LEU A 62 23.12 -2.83 7.34
C LEU A 62 22.90 -3.68 8.60
N LYS A 63 23.93 -3.88 9.43
CA LYS A 63 23.82 -4.55 10.73
C LYS A 63 22.98 -3.75 11.72
N LEU A 64 22.70 -2.46 11.49
CA LEU A 64 21.75 -1.70 12.30
C LEU A 64 20.32 -2.19 12.09
N ALA A 65 19.94 -2.62 10.88
CA ALA A 65 18.60 -3.16 10.64
C ALA A 65 18.44 -4.61 11.14
N PRO A 66 17.24 -5.03 11.55
CA PRO A 66 16.96 -6.44 11.84
C PRO A 66 17.13 -7.33 10.60
N SER A 67 17.93 -8.41 10.70
CA SER A 67 18.24 -9.29 9.56
C SER A 67 16.98 -9.84 8.88
N GLN A 68 15.95 -10.15 9.65
CA GLN A 68 14.67 -10.67 9.13
C GLN A 68 13.97 -9.66 8.21
N SER A 69 14.03 -8.35 8.51
CA SER A 69 13.43 -7.32 7.66
C SER A 69 14.18 -7.17 6.34
N LEU A 70 15.51 -7.28 6.37
CA LEU A 70 16.34 -7.27 5.15
C LEU A 70 16.06 -8.49 4.27
N GLN A 71 15.97 -9.68 4.88
CA GLN A 71 15.57 -10.90 4.17
C GLN A 71 14.16 -10.77 3.57
N GLN A 72 13.24 -10.12 4.29
CA GLN A 72 11.88 -9.92 3.79
C GLN A 72 11.84 -8.97 2.58
N SER A 73 12.72 -7.97 2.50
CA SER A 73 12.91 -7.17 1.28
C SER A 73 13.30 -8.02 0.07
N LEU A 74 14.20 -8.99 0.25
CA LEU A 74 14.60 -9.90 -0.82
C LEU A 74 13.43 -10.81 -1.24
N LYS A 75 12.65 -11.33 -0.27
CA LYS A 75 11.43 -12.11 -0.57
C LYS A 75 10.37 -11.28 -1.30
N ASP A 76 10.27 -9.98 -0.98
CA ASP A 76 9.34 -9.09 -1.69
C ASP A 76 9.79 -8.84 -3.13
N LEU A 77 11.10 -8.78 -3.40
CA LEU A 77 11.65 -8.73 -4.76
C LEU A 77 11.36 -10.02 -5.52
N ASP A 78 11.60 -11.16 -4.90
CA ASP A 78 11.31 -12.49 -5.44
C ASP A 78 9.84 -12.63 -5.82
N ARG A 79 8.92 -12.23 -4.94
CA ARG A 79 7.48 -12.20 -5.26
C ARG A 79 7.16 -11.28 -6.45
N ALA A 80 7.82 -10.12 -6.56
CA ALA A 80 7.61 -9.20 -7.67
C ALA A 80 8.05 -9.83 -9.01
N PHE A 81 9.16 -10.57 -9.03
CA PHE A 81 9.61 -11.30 -10.21
C PHE A 81 8.69 -12.47 -10.58
N HIS A 82 8.18 -13.23 -9.60
CA HIS A 82 7.16 -14.26 -9.88
C HIS A 82 5.90 -13.65 -10.51
N GLY A 83 5.47 -12.47 -10.03
CA GLY A 83 4.37 -11.71 -10.65
C GLY A 83 4.67 -11.30 -12.09
N TYR A 84 5.90 -10.87 -12.38
CA TYR A 84 6.36 -10.51 -13.72
C TYR A 84 6.39 -11.73 -14.66
N ILE A 85 7.00 -12.84 -14.22
CA ILE A 85 7.10 -14.08 -15.00
C ILE A 85 5.70 -14.64 -15.30
N SER A 86 4.77 -14.59 -14.33
CA SER A 86 3.38 -15.01 -14.52
C SER A 86 2.52 -14.00 -15.29
N ARG A 87 3.10 -12.91 -15.83
CA ARG A 87 2.41 -11.83 -16.56
C ARG A 87 1.28 -11.15 -15.78
N LYS A 88 1.29 -11.26 -14.45
CA LYS A 88 0.31 -10.61 -13.55
C LYS A 88 0.73 -9.19 -13.17
N SER A 89 2.01 -8.87 -13.28
CA SER A 89 2.56 -7.54 -12.99
C SER A 89 3.66 -7.15 -13.97
N GLY A 90 3.95 -5.85 -14.08
CA GLY A 90 5.10 -5.37 -14.84
C GLY A 90 6.44 -5.68 -14.16
N PHE A 91 7.54 -5.39 -14.86
CA PHE A 91 8.90 -5.57 -14.34
C PHE A 91 9.11 -4.79 -13.02
N PRO A 92 9.81 -5.36 -12.01
CA PRO A 92 10.06 -4.69 -10.75
C PRO A 92 10.82 -3.37 -10.92
N LYS A 93 10.46 -2.35 -10.13
CA LYS A 93 11.05 -1.01 -10.21
C LYS A 93 11.90 -0.71 -8.99
N PHE A 94 12.97 0.06 -9.18
CA PHE A 94 13.78 0.59 -8.07
C PHE A 94 12.91 1.39 -7.10
N ARG A 95 13.07 1.09 -5.81
CA ARG A 95 12.40 1.82 -4.72
C ARG A 95 13.09 3.17 -4.50
N LYS A 96 12.30 4.22 -4.30
CA LYS A 96 12.78 5.60 -4.11
C LYS A 96 12.63 6.02 -2.66
N LYS A 97 13.59 6.80 -2.15
CA LYS A 97 13.52 7.36 -0.80
C LYS A 97 12.28 8.24 -0.64
N GLY A 98 11.56 8.07 0.47
CA GLY A 98 10.36 8.84 0.80
C GLY A 98 9.12 8.45 0.00
N THR A 99 9.18 7.35 -0.76
CA THR A 99 8.04 6.76 -1.46
C THR A 99 7.82 5.35 -0.94
N ASP A 100 6.64 5.08 -0.39
CA ASP A 100 6.21 3.75 0.11
C ASP A 100 7.23 3.08 1.06
N GLU A 101 7.86 3.91 1.92
CA GLU A 101 8.81 3.43 2.94
C GLU A 101 8.12 2.43 3.85
N SER A 102 8.63 1.20 3.86
CA SER A 102 8.06 0.12 4.65
C SER A 102 9.08 -0.96 4.94
N PHE A 103 8.83 -1.70 6.01
CA PHE A 103 9.59 -2.89 6.38
C PHE A 103 8.68 -3.83 7.18
N ARG A 104 8.98 -5.12 7.12
CA ARG A 104 8.15 -6.17 7.73
C ARG A 104 8.97 -7.02 8.69
N PHE A 105 8.31 -7.43 9.76
CA PHE A 105 8.80 -8.38 10.74
C PHE A 105 7.99 -9.68 10.66
N PRO A 106 8.64 -10.85 10.60
CA PRO A 106 7.96 -12.10 10.89
C PRO A 106 7.62 -12.16 12.39
N GLN A 107 6.59 -12.93 12.74
CA GLN A 107 6.01 -13.02 14.09
C GLN A 107 7.03 -13.28 15.21
N GLN A 108 8.05 -14.09 14.97
CA GLN A 108 8.92 -14.72 15.99
C GLN A 108 9.61 -13.78 16.99
N ARG A 109 9.62 -12.46 16.77
CA ARG A 109 10.28 -11.48 17.67
C ARG A 109 9.43 -10.24 17.97
N VAL A 110 8.17 -10.24 17.58
CA VAL A 110 7.25 -9.14 17.87
C VAL A 110 6.29 -9.54 18.97
N LYS A 111 6.11 -8.66 19.95
CA LYS A 111 5.11 -8.82 21.01
C LYS A 111 4.07 -7.71 20.89
N VAL A 112 2.79 -8.06 21.07
CA VAL A 112 1.70 -7.09 21.04
C VAL A 112 1.05 -7.05 22.41
N ASP A 113 0.98 -5.85 22.98
CA ASP A 113 0.25 -5.56 24.21
C ASP A 113 -0.95 -4.68 23.83
N GLU A 114 -2.09 -5.34 23.61
CA GLU A 114 -3.30 -4.67 23.19
C GLU A 114 -3.92 -3.78 24.28
N VAL A 115 -3.74 -4.13 25.55
CA VAL A 115 -4.28 -3.40 26.72
C VAL A 115 -3.61 -2.04 26.82
N ASN A 116 -2.27 -2.02 26.81
CA ASN A 116 -1.50 -0.77 26.85
C ASN A 116 -1.35 -0.11 25.47
N LYS A 117 -1.90 -0.73 24.42
CA LYS A 117 -1.84 -0.26 23.02
C LYS A 117 -0.38 -0.07 22.58
N LYS A 118 0.48 -1.04 22.89
CA LYS A 118 1.91 -1.04 22.58
C LYS A 118 2.30 -2.25 21.74
N VAL A 119 3.27 -2.07 20.87
CA VAL A 119 3.89 -3.16 20.10
C VAL A 119 5.40 -3.11 20.29
N TYR A 120 6.00 -4.26 20.61
CA TYR A 120 7.44 -4.42 20.74
C TYR A 120 8.04 -4.76 19.37
N LEU A 121 8.97 -3.94 18.91
CA LEU A 121 9.58 -4.09 17.60
C LEU A 121 11.10 -4.32 17.75
N PRO A 122 11.67 -5.35 17.09
CA PRO A 122 13.10 -5.63 17.18
C PRO A 122 13.96 -4.39 16.86
N LYS A 123 14.91 -4.08 17.75
CA LYS A 123 15.81 -2.91 17.72
C LYS A 123 15.16 -1.52 17.85
N ILE A 124 13.84 -1.45 17.96
CA ILE A 124 13.09 -0.19 18.18
C ILE A 124 12.53 -0.16 19.62
N GLY A 125 12.18 -1.32 20.17
CA GLY A 125 11.56 -1.44 21.50
C GLY A 125 10.04 -1.29 21.47
N TRP A 126 9.46 -0.95 22.61
CA TRP A 126 8.02 -0.75 22.76
C TRP A 126 7.57 0.58 22.16
N VAL A 127 6.60 0.53 21.24
CA VAL A 127 6.03 1.70 20.59
C VAL A 127 4.52 1.73 20.82
N ARG A 128 4.00 2.86 21.30
CA ARG A 128 2.55 3.05 21.43
C ARG A 128 1.91 3.16 20.04
N TYR A 129 0.71 2.64 19.88
CA TYR A 129 -0.06 2.77 18.66
C TYR A 129 -1.51 3.10 18.94
N ARG A 130 -2.15 3.81 18.01
CA ARG A 130 -3.60 3.97 18.01
C ARG A 130 -4.24 2.65 17.57
N LYS A 131 -4.84 1.94 18.53
CA LYS A 131 -5.66 0.74 18.28
C LYS A 131 -6.93 1.15 17.52
N SER A 132 -7.03 0.72 16.27
CA SER A 132 -8.18 0.99 15.40
C SER A 132 -9.16 -0.18 15.32
N ARG A 133 -8.70 -1.39 15.68
CA ARG A 133 -9.45 -2.64 15.74
C ARG A 133 -8.72 -3.60 16.67
N ASP A 134 -9.43 -4.58 17.19
CA ASP A 134 -8.84 -5.71 17.92
C ASP A 134 -8.10 -6.64 16.95
N VAL A 135 -7.01 -7.24 17.44
CA VAL A 135 -6.23 -8.22 16.68
C VAL A 135 -6.85 -9.60 16.91
N ILE A 136 -7.61 -10.06 15.92
CA ILE A 136 -8.28 -11.37 15.96
C ILE A 136 -7.40 -12.40 15.25
N GLY A 137 -7.23 -13.57 15.85
CA GLY A 137 -6.47 -14.69 15.30
C GLY A 137 -4.95 -14.60 15.50
N GLU A 138 -4.24 -15.47 14.81
CA GLU A 138 -2.79 -15.60 14.97
C GLU A 138 -2.04 -14.62 14.08
N ILE A 139 -1.20 -13.77 14.66
CA ILE A 139 -0.42 -12.78 13.91
C ILE A 139 0.72 -13.47 13.15
N LYS A 140 0.66 -13.54 11.81
CA LYS A 140 1.74 -14.12 10.99
C LYS A 140 2.89 -13.16 10.73
N ASN A 141 2.60 -11.88 10.51
CA ASN A 141 3.62 -10.86 10.33
C ASN A 141 3.10 -9.46 10.65
N ILE A 142 4.03 -8.54 10.83
CA ILE A 142 3.75 -7.14 11.12
C ILE A 142 4.50 -6.27 10.14
N THR A 143 3.78 -5.38 9.47
CA THR A 143 4.36 -4.44 8.51
C THR A 143 4.28 -3.03 9.08
N ILE A 144 5.43 -2.35 9.09
CA ILE A 144 5.53 -0.94 9.41
C ILE A 144 5.67 -0.16 8.12
N SER A 145 4.82 0.84 7.93
CA SER A 145 4.82 1.65 6.72
C SER A 145 4.71 3.14 7.05
N GLN A 146 5.32 3.97 6.22
CA GLN A 146 5.24 5.41 6.33
C GLN A 146 4.27 5.96 5.29
N THR A 147 3.38 6.84 5.71
CA THR A 147 2.53 7.62 4.81
C THR A 147 2.45 9.04 5.34
N ALA A 148 2.86 10.00 4.51
CA ALA A 148 2.80 11.42 4.83
C ALA A 148 3.45 11.75 6.20
N ASN A 149 4.69 11.29 6.37
CA ASN A 149 5.52 11.41 7.59
C ASN A 149 4.94 10.76 8.86
N LYS A 150 3.84 10.01 8.75
CA LYS A 150 3.30 9.22 9.86
C LYS A 150 3.62 7.76 9.64
N TRP A 151 4.02 7.09 10.71
CA TRP A 151 4.25 5.65 10.70
C TRP A 151 2.99 4.90 11.12
N TYR A 152 2.73 3.79 10.45
CA TYR A 152 1.60 2.90 10.67
C TYR A 152 2.10 1.49 10.89
N VAL A 153 1.34 0.73 11.65
CA VAL A 153 1.54 -0.69 11.87
C VAL A 153 0.33 -1.43 11.33
N SER A 154 0.59 -2.49 10.56
CA SER A 154 -0.41 -3.40 10.04
C SER A 154 -0.09 -4.80 10.54
N PHE A 155 -1.07 -5.43 11.19
CA PHE A 155 -0.99 -6.80 11.66
C PHE A 155 -1.64 -7.70 10.61
N GLN A 156 -0.89 -8.66 10.08
CA GLN A 156 -1.46 -9.73 9.25
C GLN A 156 -1.78 -10.89 10.18
N THR A 157 -3.08 -11.20 10.33
CA THR A 157 -3.54 -12.34 11.12
C THR A 157 -4.08 -13.45 10.24
N GLN A 158 -4.05 -14.66 10.76
CA GLN A 158 -4.72 -15.84 10.22
C GLN A 158 -5.82 -16.25 11.20
N ILE A 159 -7.02 -16.45 10.67
CA ILE A 159 -8.22 -16.86 11.41
C ILE A 159 -8.91 -17.93 10.56
N GLU A 160 -9.44 -18.96 11.19
CA GLU A 160 -10.35 -19.91 10.56
C GLU A 160 -11.77 -19.37 10.67
N ILE A 161 -12.47 -19.30 9.54
CA ILE A 161 -13.82 -18.74 9.43
C ILE A 161 -14.67 -19.78 8.70
N PRO A 162 -15.91 -20.04 9.13
CA PRO A 162 -16.81 -20.92 8.39
C PRO A 162 -17.07 -20.37 6.99
N ASP A 163 -17.45 -21.25 6.06
CA ASP A 163 -17.81 -20.85 4.71
C ASP A 163 -18.92 -19.80 4.76
N PRO A 164 -18.68 -18.58 4.26
CA PRO A 164 -19.64 -17.51 4.40
C PRO A 164 -20.83 -17.75 3.49
N VAL A 165 -22.03 -17.59 4.03
CA VAL A 165 -23.29 -17.63 3.28
C VAL A 165 -23.89 -16.23 3.28
N HIS A 166 -24.16 -15.72 2.07
CA HIS A 166 -24.73 -14.39 1.93
C HIS A 166 -26.19 -14.36 2.40
N THR A 167 -26.56 -13.34 3.17
CA THR A 167 -27.91 -13.19 3.77
C THR A 167 -28.97 -12.74 2.76
N SER A 168 -28.59 -11.93 1.78
CA SER A 168 -29.45 -11.46 0.69
C SER A 168 -29.35 -12.34 -0.55
N SER A 169 -30.40 -12.38 -1.38
CA SER A 169 -30.43 -12.98 -2.72
C SER A 169 -30.40 -11.95 -3.86
N LEU A 170 -30.36 -10.64 -3.53
CA LEU A 170 -30.45 -9.56 -4.51
C LEU A 170 -29.23 -9.50 -5.43
N THR A 171 -29.47 -9.06 -6.67
CA THR A 171 -28.44 -8.80 -7.68
C THR A 171 -28.38 -7.31 -7.98
N ALA A 172 -27.16 -6.78 -8.09
CA ALA A 172 -26.91 -5.39 -8.46
C ALA A 172 -25.99 -5.31 -9.68
N LYS A 173 -26.32 -4.43 -10.61
CA LYS A 173 -25.39 -3.99 -11.66
C LYS A 173 -24.80 -2.64 -11.27
N VAL A 174 -23.48 -2.55 -11.30
CA VAL A 174 -22.72 -1.37 -10.88
C VAL A 174 -21.98 -0.79 -12.07
N THR A 175 -22.29 0.44 -12.41
CA THR A 175 -21.61 1.21 -13.45
C THR A 175 -20.69 2.24 -12.81
N LEU A 176 -19.44 2.27 -13.24
CA LEU A 176 -18.43 3.22 -12.77
C LEU A 176 -18.28 4.33 -13.80
N SER A 177 -18.53 5.58 -13.40
CA SER A 177 -18.29 6.73 -14.28
C SER A 177 -16.88 7.29 -14.12
N ASP A 178 -16.36 7.89 -15.20
CA ASP A 178 -15.05 8.56 -15.22
C ASP A 178 -14.97 9.77 -14.27
N GLU A 179 -16.11 10.33 -13.88
CA GLU A 179 -16.21 11.41 -12.89
C GLU A 179 -16.06 10.92 -11.44
N GLY A 180 -15.91 9.61 -11.23
CA GLY A 180 -15.81 9.00 -9.90
C GLY A 180 -17.14 8.80 -9.20
N THR A 181 -18.23 8.69 -9.97
CA THR A 181 -19.56 8.32 -9.47
C THR A 181 -19.79 6.82 -9.65
N ILE A 182 -20.45 6.18 -8.70
CA ILE A 182 -20.90 4.79 -8.76
C ILE A 182 -22.42 4.81 -8.92
N LEU A 183 -22.94 4.26 -10.01
CA LEU A 183 -24.37 4.10 -10.26
C LEU A 183 -24.78 2.63 -10.12
N LEU A 184 -25.94 2.39 -9.51
CA LEU A 184 -26.56 1.07 -9.44
C LEU A 184 -27.77 0.97 -10.36
N SER A 185 -28.11 -0.26 -10.74
CA SER A 185 -29.31 -0.58 -11.52
C SER A 185 -30.62 -0.16 -10.86
N ASP A 186 -30.65 0.03 -9.53
CA ASP A 186 -31.81 0.53 -8.80
C ASP A 186 -31.96 2.06 -8.85
N GLY A 187 -31.10 2.75 -9.63
CA GLY A 187 -31.09 4.19 -9.79
C GLY A 187 -30.31 4.94 -8.70
N LYS A 188 -29.75 4.25 -7.70
CA LYS A 188 -28.95 4.91 -6.65
C LYS A 188 -27.61 5.39 -7.21
N LYS A 189 -27.30 6.67 -6.95
CA LYS A 189 -26.06 7.33 -7.34
C LYS A 189 -25.22 7.64 -6.09
N TYR A 190 -23.99 7.15 -6.05
CA TYR A 190 -23.00 7.49 -5.03
C TYR A 190 -21.91 8.37 -5.64
N ALA A 191 -21.78 9.59 -5.13
CA ALA A 191 -20.79 10.56 -5.58
C ALA A 191 -19.82 10.93 -4.45
N LEU A 192 -18.63 11.38 -4.83
CA LEU A 192 -17.63 11.88 -3.90
C LEU A 192 -18.14 13.12 -3.14
N PRO A 193 -17.80 13.27 -1.85
CA PRO A 193 -18.19 14.45 -1.09
C PRO A 193 -17.59 15.75 -1.66
N GLU A 194 -18.32 16.87 -1.58
CA GLU A 194 -17.83 18.19 -2.05
C GLU A 194 -16.51 18.64 -1.39
N THR A 195 -16.24 18.14 -0.19
CA THR A 195 -14.97 18.36 0.52
C THR A 195 -13.76 17.87 -0.27
N TYR A 196 -13.93 16.84 -1.10
CA TYR A 196 -12.90 16.31 -1.98
C TYR A 196 -12.48 17.37 -3.02
N SER A 197 -13.44 17.95 -3.74
CA SER A 197 -13.20 19.00 -4.74
C SER A 197 -12.50 20.22 -4.14
N ARG A 198 -12.92 20.65 -2.95
CA ARG A 198 -12.25 21.73 -2.20
C ARG A 198 -10.78 21.42 -1.90
N HIS A 199 -10.49 20.23 -1.41
CA HIS A 199 -9.11 19.82 -1.13
C HIS A 199 -8.27 19.62 -2.39
N PHE A 200 -8.88 19.19 -3.49
CA PHE A 200 -8.22 19.05 -4.78
C PHE A 200 -7.80 20.41 -5.35
N ASN A 201 -8.68 21.41 -5.31
CA ASN A 201 -8.35 22.78 -5.72
C ASN A 201 -7.23 23.38 -4.87
N GLN A 202 -7.25 23.15 -3.55
CA GLN A 202 -6.15 23.54 -2.66
C GLN A 202 -4.83 22.85 -3.03
N LEU A 203 -4.86 21.56 -3.36
CA LEU A 203 -3.67 20.83 -3.80
C LEU A 203 -3.08 21.46 -5.07
N ASN A 204 -3.92 21.78 -6.06
CA ASN A 204 -3.47 22.42 -7.30
C ASN A 204 -2.86 23.80 -7.04
N LYS A 205 -3.43 24.59 -6.13
CA LYS A 205 -2.84 25.87 -5.69
C LYS A 205 -1.44 25.66 -5.09
N LEU A 206 -1.29 24.68 -4.20
CA LEU A 206 0.02 24.36 -3.59
C LEU A 206 1.05 23.89 -4.64
N ILE A 207 0.63 23.07 -5.61
CA ILE A 207 1.52 22.61 -6.69
C ILE A 207 2.00 23.81 -7.53
N ARG A 208 1.08 24.70 -7.93
CA ARG A 208 1.43 25.94 -8.66
C ARG A 208 2.39 26.82 -7.88
N GLN A 209 2.16 26.99 -6.57
CA GLN A 209 3.06 27.76 -5.69
C GLN A 209 4.44 27.11 -5.59
N LYS A 210 4.53 25.80 -5.39
CA LYS A 210 5.81 25.08 -5.30
C LYS A 210 6.63 25.23 -6.58
N ASN A 211 6.00 25.18 -7.75
CA ASN A 211 6.71 25.29 -9.03
C ASN A 211 7.37 26.66 -9.26
N ARG A 212 6.93 27.70 -8.55
CA ARG A 212 7.54 29.04 -8.57
C ARG A 212 8.70 29.19 -7.56
N LYS A 213 8.98 28.17 -6.74
CA LYS A 213 10.04 28.21 -5.72
C LYS A 213 11.31 27.55 -6.23
N ILE A 214 12.46 28.08 -5.81
CA ILE A 214 13.79 27.49 -6.08
C ILE A 214 13.82 26.08 -5.49
N LYS A 215 14.12 25.10 -6.33
CA LYS A 215 14.21 23.68 -5.94
C LYS A 215 15.17 23.52 -4.76
N ASN A 216 14.78 22.71 -3.78
CA ASN A 216 15.53 22.43 -2.55
C ASN A 216 15.71 23.60 -1.56
N SER A 217 15.17 24.80 -1.84
CA SER A 217 15.09 25.85 -0.80
C SER A 217 14.22 25.40 0.38
N GLN A 218 14.42 25.98 1.57
CA GLN A 218 13.59 25.67 2.75
C GLN A 218 12.09 25.87 2.47
N SER A 219 11.75 26.95 1.75
CA SER A 219 10.37 27.23 1.32
C SER A 219 9.82 26.17 0.35
N TRP A 220 10.65 25.66 -0.57
CA TRP A 220 10.27 24.59 -1.48
C TRP A 220 10.03 23.28 -0.72
N LEU A 221 10.89 22.95 0.25
CA LEU A 221 10.74 21.77 1.10
C LEU A 221 9.46 21.83 1.95
N ALA A 222 9.15 22.99 2.54
CA ALA A 222 7.91 23.21 3.29
C ALA A 222 6.66 23.03 2.41
N MET A 223 6.67 23.58 1.19
CA MET A 223 5.59 23.42 0.21
C MET A 223 5.47 21.97 -0.27
N HIS A 224 6.60 21.30 -0.54
CA HIS A 224 6.63 19.89 -0.91
C HIS A 224 6.01 19.01 0.19
N HIS A 225 6.36 19.26 1.44
CA HIS A 225 5.77 18.57 2.59
C HIS A 225 4.25 18.80 2.69
N SER A 226 3.80 20.05 2.53
CA SER A 226 2.37 20.40 2.53
C SER A 226 1.59 19.67 1.42
N ILE A 227 2.19 19.54 0.24
CA ILE A 227 1.64 18.77 -0.88
C ILE A 227 1.52 17.28 -0.53
N ILE A 228 2.53 16.68 0.11
CA ILE A 228 2.48 15.27 0.55
C ILE A 228 1.31 15.05 1.52
N LEU A 229 1.17 15.92 2.52
CA LEU A 229 0.06 15.84 3.50
C LEU A 229 -1.30 15.97 2.80
N LYS A 230 -1.45 16.93 1.88
CA LYS A 230 -2.71 17.16 1.16
C LYS A 230 -3.07 15.99 0.24
N LYS A 231 -2.10 15.44 -0.49
CA LYS A 231 -2.28 14.22 -1.29
C LYS A 231 -2.74 13.03 -0.45
N ALA A 232 -2.16 12.86 0.75
CA ALA A 232 -2.58 11.82 1.66
C ALA A 232 -4.01 12.02 2.18
N LYS A 233 -4.41 13.26 2.46
CA LYS A 233 -5.79 13.58 2.85
C LYS A 233 -6.79 13.22 1.75
N LEU A 234 -6.52 13.62 0.50
CA LEU A 234 -7.37 13.27 -0.65
C LEU A 234 -7.48 11.76 -0.84
N ARG A 235 -6.36 11.03 -0.77
CA ARG A 235 -6.37 9.56 -0.80
C ARG A 235 -7.21 8.96 0.31
N ASN A 236 -7.12 9.47 1.54
CA ASN A 236 -7.92 8.95 2.65
C ASN A 236 -9.42 9.19 2.44
N ILE A 237 -9.82 10.36 1.92
CA ILE A 237 -11.21 10.67 1.57
C ILE A 237 -11.73 9.71 0.48
N LEU A 238 -10.92 9.49 -0.57
CA LEU A 238 -11.27 8.54 -1.62
C LEU A 238 -11.44 7.12 -1.08
N MET A 239 -10.48 6.63 -0.29
CA MET A 239 -10.54 5.27 0.27
C MET A 239 -11.72 5.11 1.22
N ASP A 240 -12.04 6.12 2.02
CA ASP A 240 -13.22 6.12 2.90
C ASP A 240 -14.51 6.03 2.09
N PHE A 241 -14.65 6.85 1.04
CA PHE A 241 -15.78 6.78 0.11
C PHE A 241 -15.91 5.38 -0.51
N LEU A 242 -14.85 4.87 -1.14
CA LEU A 242 -14.84 3.55 -1.79
C LEU A 242 -15.18 2.43 -0.81
N HIS A 243 -14.63 2.46 0.40
CA HIS A 243 -14.91 1.42 1.39
C HIS A 243 -16.35 1.49 1.89
N LYS A 244 -16.90 2.68 2.13
CA LYS A 244 -18.30 2.83 2.57
C LYS A 244 -19.27 2.37 1.49
N THR A 245 -19.08 2.80 0.25
CA THR A 245 -19.94 2.40 -0.88
C THR A 245 -19.84 0.91 -1.15
N SER A 246 -18.63 0.34 -1.23
CA SER A 246 -18.47 -1.10 -1.45
C SER A 246 -19.02 -1.94 -0.30
N THR A 247 -18.88 -1.52 0.97
CA THR A 247 -19.51 -2.25 2.10
C THR A 247 -21.03 -2.22 1.98
N LEU A 248 -21.61 -1.06 1.68
CA LEU A 248 -23.07 -0.94 1.55
C LEU A 248 -23.61 -1.82 0.42
N ILE A 249 -22.93 -1.84 -0.73
CA ILE A 249 -23.33 -2.68 -1.87
C ILE A 249 -23.17 -4.16 -1.53
N CYS A 250 -22.03 -4.56 -0.95
CA CYS A 250 -21.75 -5.96 -0.60
C CYS A 250 -22.61 -6.51 0.54
N ASN A 251 -23.16 -5.67 1.41
CA ASN A 251 -24.07 -6.15 2.46
C ASN A 251 -25.48 -6.39 1.91
N ASN A 252 -25.89 -5.63 0.90
CA ASN A 252 -27.27 -5.66 0.39
C ASN A 252 -27.46 -6.64 -0.79
N HIS A 253 -26.41 -6.93 -1.57
CA HIS A 253 -26.52 -7.71 -2.80
C HIS A 253 -25.55 -8.90 -2.79
N ALA A 254 -26.05 -10.11 -3.04
CA ALA A 254 -25.21 -11.32 -3.14
C ALA A 254 -24.44 -11.40 -4.45
N LYS A 255 -25.05 -10.92 -5.54
CA LYS A 255 -24.43 -10.95 -6.87
C LYS A 255 -24.24 -9.52 -7.36
N ILE A 256 -23.00 -9.19 -7.73
CA ILE A 256 -22.66 -7.87 -8.27
C ILE A 256 -22.05 -8.06 -9.65
N SER A 257 -22.69 -7.52 -10.69
CA SER A 257 -22.05 -7.31 -11.98
C SER A 257 -21.46 -5.90 -12.02
N VAL A 258 -20.21 -5.78 -12.47
CA VAL A 258 -19.53 -4.49 -12.63
C VAL A 258 -19.30 -4.26 -14.11
N ASP A 259 -19.90 -3.19 -14.63
CA ASP A 259 -19.62 -2.65 -15.94
C ASP A 259 -18.52 -1.61 -15.79
N THR A 260 -17.37 -1.90 -16.38
CA THR A 260 -16.36 -0.88 -16.65
C THR A 260 -16.56 -0.44 -18.08
N GLU A 261 -16.97 0.80 -18.30
CA GLU A 261 -16.92 1.37 -19.66
C GLU A 261 -15.51 1.15 -20.22
N LYS A 262 -15.38 0.46 -21.36
CA LYS A 262 -14.10 0.30 -22.07
C LYS A 262 -13.66 1.64 -22.63
N GLY A 263 -13.12 2.49 -21.78
CA GLY A 263 -12.40 3.70 -22.15
C GLY A 263 -11.01 3.35 -22.67
N ASN A 264 -10.93 3.02 -23.97
CA ASN A 264 -9.72 3.13 -24.75
C ASN A 264 -9.15 4.56 -24.60
N SER A 265 -8.26 4.79 -23.63
CA SER A 265 -7.32 5.92 -23.65
C SER A 265 -6.17 5.67 -22.69
N ALA A 266 -5.20 4.91 -23.19
CA ALA A 266 -3.83 5.31 -23.02
C ALA A 266 -3.65 6.72 -23.63
N ARG A 267 -3.79 7.79 -22.84
CA ARG A 267 -3.21 9.10 -23.12
C ARG A 267 -2.99 9.89 -21.83
N LYS A 268 -1.70 10.04 -21.52
CA LYS A 268 -1.01 11.19 -20.92
C LYS A 268 -1.94 12.28 -20.34
N THR A 269 -1.78 12.53 -19.04
CA THR A 269 -2.16 13.79 -18.37
C THR A 269 -3.62 14.22 -18.54
N SER A 270 -4.58 13.50 -17.98
CA SER A 270 -5.89 14.10 -17.71
C SER A 270 -5.83 14.91 -16.39
N PRO A 271 -6.17 16.21 -16.39
CA PRO A 271 -6.22 17.05 -15.19
C PRO A 271 -7.53 16.84 -14.42
N LEU A 272 -8.05 15.61 -14.39
CA LEU A 272 -9.34 15.31 -13.78
C LEU A 272 -9.20 15.23 -12.24
N PRO A 273 -10.19 15.73 -11.50
CA PRO A 273 -10.11 15.92 -10.05
C PRO A 273 -9.98 14.62 -9.26
N VAL A 274 -10.38 13.50 -9.84
CA VAL A 274 -10.46 12.21 -9.15
C VAL A 274 -9.45 11.25 -9.76
N ASN A 275 -8.45 10.86 -8.99
CA ASN A 275 -7.64 9.68 -9.31
C ASN A 275 -8.44 8.43 -8.91
N PHE A 276 -9.67 8.33 -9.46
CA PHE A 276 -10.57 7.20 -9.23
C PHE A 276 -9.92 6.00 -9.87
N LYS A 277 -9.72 4.93 -9.10
CA LYS A 277 -9.10 3.71 -9.60
C LYS A 277 -10.18 2.65 -9.65
N PRO A 278 -10.85 2.44 -10.80
CA PRO A 278 -11.86 1.40 -10.96
C PRO A 278 -11.37 0.04 -10.46
N TYR A 279 -10.10 -0.28 -10.73
CA TYR A 279 -9.44 -1.47 -10.22
C TYR A 279 -9.46 -1.59 -8.69
N GLU A 280 -9.23 -0.50 -7.95
CA GLU A 280 -9.23 -0.55 -6.48
C GLU A 280 -10.64 -0.78 -5.95
N PHE A 281 -11.66 -0.16 -6.54
CA PHE A 281 -13.04 -0.41 -6.17
C PHE A 281 -13.46 -1.85 -6.47
N LEU A 282 -13.11 -2.37 -7.64
CA LEU A 282 -13.35 -3.76 -8.02
C LEU A 282 -12.64 -4.73 -7.05
N ARG A 283 -11.39 -4.45 -6.71
CA ARG A 283 -10.63 -5.22 -5.70
C ARG A 283 -11.38 -5.23 -4.37
N GLN A 284 -11.93 -4.09 -3.95
CA GLN A 284 -12.72 -3.99 -2.72
C GLN A 284 -14.00 -4.81 -2.74
N LEU A 285 -14.77 -4.73 -3.83
CA LEU A 285 -15.97 -5.55 -4.01
C LEU A 285 -15.64 -7.05 -3.96
N LYS A 286 -14.60 -7.48 -4.69
CA LYS A 286 -14.21 -8.89 -4.76
C LYS A 286 -13.87 -9.47 -3.39
N TYR A 287 -13.00 -8.81 -2.62
CA TYR A 287 -12.64 -9.35 -1.31
C TYR A 287 -13.80 -9.23 -0.31
N LYS A 288 -14.64 -8.19 -0.37
CA LYS A 288 -15.78 -8.10 0.57
C LYS A 288 -16.83 -9.16 0.27
N GLN A 289 -17.10 -9.42 -1.01
CA GLN A 289 -18.01 -10.50 -1.38
C GLN A 289 -17.47 -11.88 -1.00
N SER A 290 -16.17 -12.11 -1.16
CA SER A 290 -15.58 -13.39 -0.70
C SER A 290 -15.71 -13.59 0.81
N TRP A 291 -15.78 -12.51 1.59
CA TRP A 291 -16.04 -12.57 3.04
C TRP A 291 -17.52 -12.69 3.39
N ASN A 292 -18.42 -12.21 2.53
CA ASN A 292 -19.86 -12.27 2.74
C ASN A 292 -20.53 -13.49 2.08
N GLY A 293 -19.80 -14.29 1.29
CA GLY A 293 -20.36 -15.45 0.59
C GLY A 293 -21.05 -15.13 -0.74
N GLY A 294 -20.84 -13.92 -1.28
CA GLY A 294 -21.38 -13.53 -2.57
C GLY A 294 -20.35 -13.58 -3.70
N SER A 295 -20.75 -13.13 -4.88
CA SER A 295 -19.93 -13.20 -6.10
C SER A 295 -19.90 -11.86 -6.85
N VAL A 296 -18.73 -11.54 -7.43
CA VAL A 296 -18.55 -10.38 -8.31
C VAL A 296 -18.20 -10.85 -9.71
N CYS A 297 -19.03 -10.51 -10.69
CA CYS A 297 -18.77 -10.71 -12.11
C CYS A 297 -18.34 -9.37 -12.74
N VAL A 298 -17.36 -9.41 -13.64
CA VAL A 298 -16.94 -8.24 -14.40
C VAL A 298 -17.39 -8.47 -15.83
N GLU A 299 -18.35 -7.69 -16.30
CA GLU A 299 -18.82 -7.74 -17.68
C GLU A 299 -17.88 -6.87 -18.52
N GLN A 300 -17.17 -7.48 -19.47
CA GLN A 300 -16.32 -6.77 -20.42
C GLN A 300 -17.10 -6.56 -21.72
N THR A 301 -17.96 -5.55 -21.78
CA THR A 301 -18.56 -5.09 -23.05
C THR A 301 -17.54 -4.39 -23.91
#